data_AF-A0A497I1P0-F1
#
_entry.id   AF-A0A497I1P0-F1
#
_cell.length_a   1.000
_cell.length_b   1.000
_cell.length_c   1.000
_cell.angle_alpha   90.00
_cell.angle_beta   90.00
_cell.angle_gamma   90.00
#
_symmetry.space_group_name_H-M   'P 1'
#
loop_
_entity.id
_entity.type
_entity.pdbx_description
1 polymer ?
#
loop_
_entity_poly.entity_id
_entity_poly.type
_entity_poly.pdbx_seq_one_letter_code
_entity_poly.pdbx_strand_id
1 'polypeptide(L)'
;MKTLALIPAYNEEERIGKVVKKTLKYCDVIVIDDGSVDDTGRRAEEKGAFVIKHEKNKGKGDALITGFNYALKNNYDVIITLDADGQHDPSEIPNFLKKIDKYDIIIGARDFKEMPFSRRLSNTITTFLLSLRTHQKIGDSQSGYRLIKTDVLRGLDFKTERFILESELLVRAKCRIGNVRIKTIYAGEKSHINNLRDTIKFIKFLIQSLLW
;
A
#
# COMPACT_ATOMS: atom_id res chain seq x y z
N MET A 1 -1.61 -20.39 -6.54
CA MET A 1 -1.02 -19.10 -6.11
C MET A 1 -1.84 -18.57 -4.95
N LYS A 2 -1.26 -18.52 -3.76
CA LYS A 2 -1.87 -18.05 -2.52
C LYS A 2 -1.69 -16.54 -2.41
N THR A 3 -2.78 -15.80 -2.47
CA THR A 3 -2.79 -14.32 -2.45
C THR A 3 -3.38 -13.82 -1.14
N LEU A 4 -2.72 -12.82 -0.54
CA LEU A 4 -3.17 -12.16 0.68
C LEU A 4 -3.43 -10.68 0.40
N ALA A 5 -4.65 -10.22 0.70
CA ALA A 5 -4.89 -8.80 0.84
C ALA A 5 -4.46 -8.31 2.22
N LEU A 6 -3.56 -7.33 2.24
CA LEU A 6 -3.06 -6.67 3.44
C LEU A 6 -3.67 -5.27 3.56
N ILE A 7 -4.43 -5.05 4.63
CA ILE A 7 -5.16 -3.80 4.87
C ILE A 7 -4.72 -3.20 6.19
N PRO A 8 -3.80 -2.21 6.19
CA PRO A 8 -3.55 -1.37 7.37
C PRO A 8 -4.79 -0.54 7.70
N ALA A 9 -5.21 -0.53 8.97
CA ALA A 9 -6.38 0.21 9.42
C ALA A 9 -6.10 0.94 10.73
N TYR A 10 -6.63 2.16 10.87
CA TYR A 10 -6.58 2.93 12.11
C TYR A 10 -7.81 3.85 12.17
N ASN A 11 -8.73 3.55 13.10
CA ASN A 11 -10.00 4.27 13.29
C ASN A 11 -10.88 4.33 12.02
N GLU A 12 -11.18 3.18 11.44
CA GLU A 12 -11.95 2.98 10.20
C GLU A 12 -13.21 2.11 10.42
N GLU A 13 -13.81 2.14 11.61
CA GLU A 13 -14.94 1.27 11.97
C GLU A 13 -16.13 1.37 11.00
N GLU A 14 -16.37 2.54 10.41
CA GLU A 14 -17.47 2.76 9.48
C GLU A 14 -17.25 2.08 8.12
N ARG A 15 -15.99 1.87 7.72
CA ARG A 15 -15.63 1.50 6.34
C ARG A 15 -15.02 0.11 6.23
N ILE A 16 -14.21 -0.29 7.21
CA ILE A 16 -13.37 -1.49 7.14
C ILE A 16 -14.17 -2.75 6.81
N GLY A 17 -15.36 -2.92 7.41
CA GLY A 17 -16.19 -4.09 7.17
C GLY A 17 -16.65 -4.23 5.71
N LYS A 18 -16.93 -3.12 5.03
CA LYS A 18 -17.30 -3.13 3.60
C LYS A 18 -16.09 -3.46 2.72
N VAL A 19 -14.91 -2.95 3.06
CA VAL A 19 -13.67 -3.25 2.35
C VAL A 19 -13.36 -4.74 2.48
N VAL A 20 -13.29 -5.28 3.70
CA VAL A 20 -13.05 -6.71 3.97
C VAL A 20 -14.01 -7.60 3.20
N LYS A 21 -15.33 -7.36 3.33
CA LYS A 21 -16.35 -8.19 2.66
C LYS A 21 -16.22 -8.19 1.14
N LYS A 22 -15.79 -7.07 0.54
CA LYS A 22 -15.57 -7.01 -0.91
C LYS A 22 -14.27 -7.71 -1.31
N THR A 23 -13.21 -7.57 -0.52
CA THR A 23 -11.89 -8.13 -0.81
C THR A 23 -11.85 -9.66 -0.68
N LEU A 24 -12.57 -10.23 0.29
CA LEU A 24 -12.69 -11.69 0.49
C LEU A 24 -13.24 -12.45 -0.71
N LYS A 25 -13.87 -11.76 -1.68
CA LYS A 25 -14.31 -12.38 -2.94
C LYS A 25 -13.16 -12.78 -3.85
N TYR A 26 -11.95 -12.28 -3.61
CA TYR A 26 -10.80 -12.41 -4.51
C TYR A 26 -9.60 -13.11 -3.88
N CYS A 27 -9.41 -12.99 -2.56
CA CYS A 27 -8.24 -13.53 -1.85
C CYS A 27 -8.46 -13.53 -0.33
N ASP A 28 -7.55 -14.18 0.40
CA ASP A 28 -7.50 -14.13 1.87
C ASP A 28 -7.27 -12.69 2.33
N VAL A 29 -7.81 -12.30 3.48
CA VAL A 29 -7.69 -10.93 4.00
C VAL A 29 -7.06 -10.93 5.38
N ILE A 30 -6.01 -10.12 5.52
CA ILE A 30 -5.49 -9.69 6.81
C ILE A 30 -5.71 -8.19 6.99
N VAL A 31 -6.24 -7.82 8.15
CA VAL A 31 -6.29 -6.44 8.61
C VAL A 31 -5.27 -6.27 9.73
N ILE A 32 -4.45 -5.22 9.62
CA ILE A 32 -3.57 -4.81 10.71
C ILE A 32 -4.22 -3.59 11.36
N ASP A 33 -4.88 -3.82 12.49
CA ASP A 33 -5.44 -2.76 13.33
C ASP A 33 -4.29 -2.07 14.08
N ASP A 34 -3.87 -0.91 13.59
CA ASP A 34 -2.73 -0.15 14.10
C ASP A 34 -3.09 0.65 15.36
N GLY A 35 -3.65 -0.04 16.37
CA GLY A 35 -3.99 0.51 17.67
C GLY A 35 -5.21 1.42 17.67
N SER A 36 -6.26 1.07 16.92
CA SER A 36 -7.50 1.84 16.89
C SER A 36 -8.18 1.88 18.26
N VAL A 37 -8.82 3.02 18.53
CA VAL A 37 -9.62 3.28 19.74
C VAL A 37 -11.11 3.01 19.53
N ASP A 38 -11.51 2.72 18.30
CA ASP A 38 -12.88 2.40 17.89
C ASP A 38 -13.04 0.88 17.61
N ASP A 39 -14.16 0.47 17.00
CA ASP A 39 -14.46 -0.93 16.70
C ASP A 39 -13.81 -1.45 15.39
N THR A 40 -12.77 -0.81 14.86
CA THR A 40 -12.14 -1.19 13.57
C THR A 40 -11.77 -2.67 13.50
N GLY A 41 -10.97 -3.16 14.44
CA GLY A 41 -10.53 -4.55 14.47
C GLY A 41 -11.72 -5.53 14.57
N ARG A 42 -12.63 -5.28 15.52
CA ARG A 42 -13.83 -6.11 15.73
C ARG A 42 -14.69 -6.21 14.47
N ARG A 43 -14.94 -5.08 13.80
CA ARG A 43 -15.75 -5.05 12.57
C ARG A 43 -15.06 -5.74 11.39
N ALA A 44 -13.72 -5.75 11.35
CA ALA A 44 -13.00 -6.54 10.36
C ALA A 44 -13.14 -8.05 10.61
N GLU A 45 -12.99 -8.50 11.85
CA GLU A 45 -13.16 -9.91 12.24
C GLU A 45 -14.58 -10.42 11.96
N GLU A 46 -15.60 -9.63 12.30
CA GLU A 46 -17.02 -9.95 12.03
C GLU A 46 -17.32 -10.14 10.53
N LYS A 47 -16.47 -9.62 9.64
CA LYS A 47 -16.61 -9.80 8.19
C LYS A 47 -15.71 -10.89 7.63
N GLY A 48 -14.95 -11.57 8.47
CA GLY A 48 -14.14 -12.74 8.12
C GLY A 48 -12.67 -12.44 7.82
N ALA A 49 -12.16 -11.25 8.14
CA ALA A 49 -10.71 -11.00 8.07
C ALA A 49 -9.99 -11.64 9.25
N PHE A 50 -8.75 -12.09 9.03
CA PHE A 50 -7.82 -12.29 10.13
C PHE A 50 -7.30 -10.93 10.59
N VAL A 51 -7.25 -10.69 11.90
CA VAL A 51 -6.84 -9.38 12.44
C VAL A 51 -5.63 -9.53 13.35
N ILE A 52 -4.64 -8.66 13.13
CA ILE A 52 -3.54 -8.44 14.07
C ILE A 52 -3.71 -7.03 14.61
N LYS A 53 -3.83 -6.90 15.94
CA LYS A 53 -3.94 -5.60 16.60
C LYS A 53 -2.61 -5.18 17.22
N HIS A 54 -2.17 -3.96 16.93
CA HIS A 54 -1.08 -3.31 17.64
C HIS A 54 -1.59 -2.70 18.96
N GLU A 55 -0.74 -2.68 19.99
CA GLU A 55 -1.06 -2.08 21.29
C GLU A 55 -1.28 -0.56 21.21
N LYS A 56 -0.60 0.11 20.27
CA LYS A 56 -0.69 1.55 20.01
C LYS A 56 -0.42 1.82 18.54
N ASN A 57 -0.83 3.01 18.08
CA ASN A 57 -0.52 3.47 16.73
C ASN A 57 1.00 3.57 16.49
N LYS A 58 1.50 2.77 15.55
CA LYS A 58 2.91 2.78 15.09
C LYS A 58 3.05 3.45 13.73
N GLY A 59 1.99 3.49 12.95
CA GLY A 59 1.90 4.08 11.62
C GLY A 59 1.76 3.01 10.53
N LYS A 60 1.28 3.45 9.36
CA LYS A 60 1.03 2.59 8.18
C LYS A 60 2.23 1.72 7.79
N GLY A 61 3.45 2.25 7.90
CA GLY A 61 4.68 1.51 7.58
C GLY A 61 4.85 0.27 8.47
N ASP A 62 4.79 0.44 9.78
CA ASP A 62 4.88 -0.69 10.74
C ASP A 62 3.74 -1.69 10.58
N ALA A 63 2.53 -1.22 10.25
CA ALA A 63 1.41 -2.09 9.93
C ALA A 63 1.69 -2.93 8.66
N LEU A 64 2.24 -2.31 7.61
CA LEU A 64 2.66 -3.03 6.40
C LEU A 64 3.76 -4.05 6.69
N ILE A 65 4.78 -3.70 7.48
CA ILE A 65 5.86 -4.63 7.87
C ILE A 65 5.29 -5.84 8.62
N THR A 66 4.37 -5.60 9.55
CA THR A 66 3.69 -6.68 10.30
C THR A 66 2.94 -7.61 9.36
N GLY A 67 2.22 -7.06 8.39
CA GLY A 67 1.54 -7.83 7.35
C GLY A 67 2.48 -8.59 6.42
N PHE A 68 3.59 -8.00 6.01
CA PHE A 68 4.63 -8.64 5.20
C PHE A 68 5.24 -9.83 5.91
N ASN A 69 5.58 -9.68 7.19
CA ASN A 69 6.10 -10.77 8.02
C ASN A 69 5.09 -11.91 8.18
N TYR A 70 3.81 -11.57 8.38
CA TYR A 70 2.74 -12.57 8.40
C TYR A 70 2.65 -13.33 7.08
N ALA A 71 2.67 -12.62 5.94
CA ALA A 71 2.58 -13.23 4.62
C ALA A 71 3.74 -14.22 4.36
N LEU A 72 4.97 -13.81 4.70
CA LEU A 72 6.17 -14.64 4.58
C LEU A 72 6.08 -15.88 5.48
N LYS A 73 5.70 -15.71 6.75
CA LYS A 73 5.56 -16.82 7.72
C LYS A 73 4.51 -17.85 7.29
N ASN A 74 3.46 -17.41 6.60
CA ASN A 74 2.33 -18.25 6.19
C ASN A 74 2.39 -18.69 4.71
N ASN A 75 3.58 -18.58 4.09
CA ASN A 75 3.87 -19.03 2.72
C ASN A 75 2.86 -18.51 1.68
N TYR A 76 2.53 -17.22 1.75
CA TYR A 76 1.82 -16.56 0.65
C TYR A 76 2.78 -16.29 -0.50
N ASP A 77 2.28 -16.38 -1.73
CA ASP A 77 3.04 -16.09 -2.95
C ASP A 77 3.02 -14.60 -3.28
N VAL A 78 1.92 -13.93 -2.90
CA VAL A 78 1.61 -12.56 -3.33
C VAL A 78 0.86 -11.82 -2.26
N ILE A 79 1.22 -10.56 -2.06
CA ILE A 79 0.50 -9.60 -1.23
C ILE A 79 -0.15 -8.56 -2.13
N ILE A 80 -1.40 -8.22 -1.87
CA ILE A 80 -2.06 -7.05 -2.43
C ILE A 80 -2.42 -6.06 -1.30
N THR A 81 -1.87 -4.86 -1.33
CA THR A 81 -2.14 -3.84 -0.31
C THR A 81 -3.37 -3.03 -0.69
N LEU A 82 -4.27 -2.78 0.25
CA LEU A 82 -5.41 -1.87 0.09
C LEU A 82 -5.49 -0.92 1.30
N ASP A 83 -6.14 0.22 1.11
CA ASP A 83 -6.39 1.17 2.20
C ASP A 83 -7.75 0.84 2.83
N ALA A 84 -7.86 1.02 4.15
CA ALA A 84 -9.05 0.69 4.93
C ALA A 84 -10.24 1.65 4.68
N ASP A 85 -9.98 2.83 4.11
CA ASP A 85 -10.97 3.89 3.87
C ASP A 85 -11.89 3.63 2.66
N GLY A 86 -11.62 2.57 1.89
CA GLY A 86 -12.41 2.19 0.72
C GLY A 86 -12.15 3.03 -0.54
N GLN A 87 -11.04 3.77 -0.61
CA GLN A 87 -10.61 4.45 -1.84
C GLN A 87 -10.10 3.48 -2.92
N HIS A 88 -9.70 2.27 -2.53
CA HIS A 88 -9.30 1.22 -3.46
C HIS A 88 -10.46 0.26 -3.71
N ASP A 89 -10.85 0.08 -4.98
CA ASP A 89 -11.91 -0.85 -5.39
C ASP A 89 -11.34 -2.28 -5.44
N PRO A 90 -11.78 -3.21 -4.55
CA PRO A 90 -11.28 -4.59 -4.57
C PRO A 90 -11.66 -5.34 -5.85
N SER A 91 -12.64 -4.84 -6.63
CA SER A 91 -12.95 -5.45 -7.93
C SER A 91 -11.84 -5.32 -8.97
N GLU A 92 -10.82 -4.51 -8.70
CA GLU A 92 -9.65 -4.35 -9.56
C GLU A 92 -8.52 -5.35 -9.28
N ILE A 93 -8.58 -6.11 -8.17
CA ILE A 93 -7.58 -7.15 -7.81
C ILE A 93 -7.26 -8.09 -9.00
N PRO A 94 -8.24 -8.61 -9.76
CA PRO A 94 -7.96 -9.44 -10.93
C PRO A 94 -7.09 -8.77 -12.00
N ASN A 95 -7.13 -7.45 -12.14
CA ASN A 95 -6.31 -6.72 -13.11
C ASN A 95 -4.83 -6.68 -12.72
N PHE A 96 -4.53 -6.73 -11.43
CA PHE A 96 -3.16 -6.89 -10.91
C PHE A 96 -2.67 -8.32 -11.16
N LEU A 97 -3.46 -9.32 -10.78
CA LEU A 97 -3.08 -10.73 -10.88
C LEU A 97 -2.77 -11.14 -12.33
N LYS A 98 -3.49 -10.60 -13.33
CA LYS A 98 -3.22 -10.84 -14.76
C LYS A 98 -1.83 -10.41 -15.25
N LYS A 99 -1.09 -9.62 -14.49
CA LYS A 99 0.22 -9.08 -14.87
C LYS A 99 1.38 -9.65 -14.07
N ILE A 100 1.14 -10.60 -13.18
CA ILE A 100 2.13 -11.08 -12.22
C ILE A 100 3.30 -11.84 -12.86
N ASP A 101 3.09 -12.46 -14.02
CA ASP A 101 4.18 -13.16 -14.73
C ASP A 101 5.22 -12.19 -15.32
N LYS A 102 4.81 -10.93 -15.55
CA LYS A 102 5.64 -9.90 -16.20
C LYS A 102 6.37 -9.02 -15.19
N TYR A 103 5.80 -8.83 -14.01
CA TYR A 103 6.27 -7.86 -13.02
C TYR A 103 6.28 -8.48 -11.62
N ASP A 104 7.18 -7.97 -10.79
CA ASP A 104 7.38 -8.45 -9.42
C ASP A 104 6.69 -7.53 -8.42
N ILE A 105 6.57 -6.24 -8.75
CA ILE A 105 5.67 -5.28 -8.10
C ILE A 105 4.77 -4.64 -9.16
N ILE A 106 3.49 -4.47 -8.85
CA ILE A 106 2.52 -3.79 -9.72
C ILE A 106 1.81 -2.69 -8.93
N ILE A 107 1.84 -1.47 -9.45
CA ILE A 107 1.26 -0.29 -8.81
C ILE A 107 -0.07 0.06 -9.48
N GLY A 108 -1.10 0.31 -8.67
CA GLY A 108 -2.36 0.88 -9.10
C GLY A 108 -2.20 2.38 -9.37
N ALA A 109 -2.26 2.78 -10.63
CA ALA A 109 -2.13 4.17 -11.04
C ALA A 109 -3.49 4.85 -11.20
N ARG A 110 -3.76 5.87 -10.38
CA ARG A 110 -4.99 6.67 -10.43
C ARG A 110 -4.97 7.65 -11.60
N ASP A 111 -6.14 8.12 -12.01
CA ASP A 111 -6.23 9.25 -12.93
C ASP A 111 -6.02 10.56 -12.16
N PHE A 112 -4.99 11.32 -12.53
CA PHE A 112 -4.63 12.57 -11.87
C PHE A 112 -5.54 13.75 -12.24
N LYS A 113 -6.44 13.60 -13.21
CA LYS A 113 -7.35 14.67 -13.64
C LYS A 113 -8.28 15.14 -12.53
N GLU A 114 -8.79 14.22 -11.73
CA GLU A 114 -9.73 14.50 -10.64
C GLU A 114 -9.03 14.93 -9.33
N MET A 115 -7.69 14.97 -9.32
CA MET A 115 -6.90 15.26 -8.12
C MET A 115 -6.72 16.76 -7.90
N PRO A 116 -6.88 17.27 -6.65
CA PRO A 116 -6.58 18.66 -6.33
C PRO A 116 -5.17 19.07 -6.79
N PHE A 117 -5.02 20.26 -7.37
CA PHE A 117 -3.79 20.70 -8.03
C PHE A 117 -2.53 20.55 -7.17
N SER A 118 -2.60 20.90 -5.88
CA SER A 118 -1.47 20.79 -4.95
C SER A 118 -1.04 19.33 -4.73
N ARG A 119 -1.98 18.39 -4.62
CA ARG A 119 -1.70 16.96 -4.51
C ARG A 119 -1.18 16.41 -5.84
N ARG A 120 -1.78 16.82 -6.96
CA ARG A 120 -1.31 16.44 -8.29
C ARG A 120 0.14 16.83 -8.52
N LEU A 121 0.52 18.05 -8.14
CA LEU A 121 1.90 18.53 -8.26
C LEU A 121 2.86 17.70 -7.41
N SER A 122 2.54 17.49 -6.13
CA SER A 122 3.35 16.65 -5.23
C SER A 122 3.49 15.21 -5.75
N ASN A 123 2.39 14.58 -6.17
CA ASN A 123 2.42 13.23 -6.71
C ASN A 123 3.21 13.14 -8.02
N THR A 124 3.09 14.15 -8.89
CA THR A 124 3.85 14.21 -10.16
C THR A 124 5.35 14.31 -9.89
N ILE A 125 5.76 15.19 -8.97
CA ILE A 125 7.18 15.35 -8.61
C ILE A 125 7.72 14.06 -7.99
N THR A 126 7.03 13.49 -7.01
CA THR A 126 7.49 12.27 -6.33
C THR A 126 7.52 11.06 -7.28
N THR A 127 6.53 10.93 -8.15
CA THR A 127 6.48 9.88 -9.19
C THR A 127 7.63 10.02 -10.19
N PHE A 128 7.92 11.24 -10.64
CA PHE A 128 9.04 11.51 -11.55
C PHE A 128 10.39 11.13 -10.92
N LEU A 129 10.64 11.62 -9.70
CA LEU A 129 11.89 11.35 -9.00
C LEU A 129 12.07 9.85 -8.71
N LEU A 130 11.00 9.15 -8.34
CA LEU A 130 11.07 7.71 -8.11
C LEU A 130 11.30 6.93 -9.40
N SER A 131 10.69 7.38 -10.51
CA SER A 131 10.93 6.78 -11.83
C SER A 131 12.39 6.91 -12.24
N LEU A 132 12.98 8.09 -12.00
CA LEU A 132 14.40 8.34 -12.25
C LEU A 132 15.28 7.43 -11.37
N ARG A 133 14.98 7.34 -10.07
CA ARG A 133 15.77 6.54 -9.11
C ARG A 133 15.70 5.04 -9.36
N THR A 134 14.57 4.55 -9.84
CA THR A 134 14.34 3.12 -10.13
C THR A 134 14.67 2.73 -11.57
N HIS A 135 14.95 3.71 -12.43
CA HIS A 135 15.09 3.55 -13.89
C HIS A 135 13.88 2.85 -14.55
N GLN A 136 12.70 3.00 -13.94
CA GLN A 136 11.47 2.34 -14.36
C GLN A 136 10.31 3.32 -14.35
N LYS A 137 9.33 3.11 -15.23
CA LYS A 137 8.16 3.99 -15.29
C LYS A 137 7.21 3.72 -14.12
N ILE A 138 7.16 4.64 -13.16
CA ILE A 138 6.19 4.61 -12.06
C ILE A 138 4.94 5.39 -12.49
N GLY A 139 3.76 4.81 -12.29
CA GLY A 139 2.48 5.42 -12.64
C GLY A 139 1.89 6.31 -11.55
N ASP A 140 2.08 5.95 -10.28
CA ASP A 140 1.56 6.69 -9.12
C ASP A 140 2.34 6.28 -7.85
N SER A 141 3.34 7.07 -7.45
CA SER A 141 4.19 6.77 -6.30
C SER A 141 3.44 6.76 -4.97
N GLN A 142 2.33 7.51 -4.89
CA GLN A 142 1.53 7.70 -3.67
C GLN A 142 0.34 6.74 -3.59
N SER A 143 0.22 5.79 -4.52
CA SER A 143 -0.82 4.78 -4.45
C SER A 143 -0.44 3.68 -3.47
N GLY A 144 -1.33 3.43 -2.51
CA GLY A 144 -1.25 2.30 -1.59
C GLY A 144 -1.73 0.98 -2.20
N TYR A 145 -2.33 1.01 -3.40
CA TYR A 145 -2.86 -0.19 -4.06
C TYR A 145 -1.77 -0.88 -4.87
N ARG A 146 -1.14 -1.90 -4.29
CA ARG A 146 0.01 -2.55 -4.89
C ARG A 146 -0.09 -4.05 -4.78
N LEU A 147 0.32 -4.74 -5.83
CA LEU A 147 0.62 -6.17 -5.78
C LEU A 147 2.13 -6.34 -5.65
N ILE A 148 2.57 -7.17 -4.71
CA ILE A 148 3.97 -7.44 -4.41
C ILE A 148 4.15 -8.96 -4.33
N LYS A 149 5.06 -9.53 -5.13
CA LYS A 149 5.48 -10.92 -4.93
C LYS A 149 6.24 -11.03 -3.61
N THR A 150 5.92 -12.02 -2.79
CA THR A 150 6.56 -12.18 -1.48
C THR A 150 8.06 -12.43 -1.57
N ASP A 151 8.54 -13.03 -2.65
CA ASP A 151 9.98 -13.19 -2.92
C ASP A 151 10.74 -11.85 -2.95
N VAL A 152 10.10 -10.76 -3.37
CA VAL A 152 10.70 -9.43 -3.38
C VAL A 152 11.00 -8.92 -1.97
N LEU A 153 10.25 -9.41 -0.98
CA LEU A 153 10.41 -9.00 0.43
C LEU A 153 11.52 -9.78 1.14
N ARG A 154 11.96 -10.92 0.58
CA ARG A 154 12.99 -11.76 1.19
C ARG A 154 14.33 -11.04 1.18
N GLY A 155 14.92 -10.84 2.36
CA GLY A 155 16.20 -10.15 2.51
C GLY A 155 16.13 -8.63 2.52
N LEU A 156 14.92 -8.04 2.45
CA LEU A 156 14.74 -6.60 2.67
C LEU A 156 14.62 -6.31 4.17
N ASP A 157 15.67 -5.75 4.74
CA ASP A 157 15.66 -5.20 6.10
C ASP A 157 15.14 -3.76 6.07
N PHE A 158 13.82 -3.54 6.14
CA PHE A 158 13.22 -2.20 6.03
C PHE A 158 13.72 -1.25 7.13
N LYS A 159 14.28 -0.10 6.73
CA LYS A 159 14.91 0.84 7.67
C LYS A 159 14.09 2.11 7.91
N THR A 160 13.06 2.38 7.11
CA THR A 160 12.36 3.67 7.14
C THR A 160 11.01 3.63 7.85
N GLU A 161 10.63 4.77 8.42
CA GLU A 161 9.36 4.97 9.12
C GLU A 161 8.21 5.36 8.16
N ARG A 162 6.98 4.94 8.51
CA ARG A 162 5.69 5.45 7.98
C ARG A 162 5.54 5.36 6.45
N PHE A 163 5.17 6.47 5.80
CA PHE A 163 4.79 6.55 4.37
C PHE A 163 5.96 6.34 3.40
N ILE A 164 7.19 6.36 3.89
CA ILE A 164 8.39 6.21 3.06
C ILE A 164 8.62 4.74 2.70
N LEU A 165 8.15 3.80 3.52
CA LEU A 165 8.34 2.37 3.35
C LEU A 165 7.94 1.89 1.94
N GLU A 166 6.80 2.37 1.45
CA GLU A 166 6.31 2.00 0.13
C GLU A 166 7.25 2.45 -1.00
N SER A 167 7.92 3.59 -0.83
CA SER A 167 8.92 4.09 -1.78
C SER A 167 10.29 3.41 -1.59
N GLU A 168 10.67 3.14 -0.34
CA GLU A 168 11.86 2.36 0.00
C GLU A 168 11.82 0.98 -0.65
N LEU A 169 10.69 0.30 -0.59
CA LEU A 169 10.48 -0.99 -1.24
C LEU A 169 10.83 -0.92 -2.72
N LEU A 170 10.33 0.09 -3.45
CA LEU A 170 10.55 0.22 -4.89
C LEU A 170 12.03 0.47 -5.23
N VAL A 171 12.74 1.26 -4.40
CA VAL A 171 14.16 1.54 -4.61
C VAL A 171 15.04 0.34 -4.27
N ARG A 172 14.73 -0.40 -3.19
CA ARG A 172 15.58 -1.48 -2.69
C ARG A 172 15.32 -2.82 -3.36
N ALA A 173 14.10 -3.10 -3.79
CA ALA A 173 13.72 -4.37 -4.39
C ALA A 173 14.47 -4.70 -5.68
N LYS A 174 14.99 -3.69 -6.41
CA LYS A 174 15.68 -3.84 -7.70
C LYS A 174 15.00 -4.87 -8.63
N CYS A 175 13.68 -4.81 -8.72
CA CYS A 175 12.82 -5.77 -9.41
C CYS A 175 12.04 -5.11 -10.56
N ARG A 176 11.27 -5.89 -11.34
CA ARG A 176 10.45 -5.36 -12.43
C ARG A 176 9.16 -4.76 -11.89
N ILE A 177 8.93 -3.47 -12.17
CA ILE A 177 7.77 -2.71 -11.71
C ILE A 177 6.80 -2.46 -12.86
N GLY A 178 5.55 -2.89 -12.67
CA GLY A 178 4.44 -2.70 -13.60
C GLY A 178 3.41 -1.72 -13.07
N ASN A 179 2.45 -1.34 -13.92
CA ASN A 179 1.34 -0.47 -13.55
C ASN A 179 0.00 -1.02 -14.06
N VAL A 180 -1.06 -0.82 -13.29
CA VAL A 180 -2.47 -1.06 -13.65
C VAL A 180 -3.24 0.23 -13.43
N ARG A 181 -4.02 0.68 -14.41
CA ARG A 181 -4.91 1.82 -14.19
C ARG A 181 -6.02 1.39 -13.24
N ILE A 182 -6.26 2.19 -12.20
CA ILE A 182 -7.30 1.96 -11.20
C ILE A 182 -8.31 3.11 -11.18
N LYS A 183 -9.49 2.86 -10.63
CA LYS A 183 -10.51 3.90 -10.41
C LYS A 183 -10.07 4.87 -9.32
N THR A 184 -10.34 6.16 -9.52
CA THR A 184 -10.16 7.17 -8.47
C THR A 184 -11.46 7.29 -7.67
N ILE A 185 -11.44 6.90 -6.39
CA ILE A 185 -12.61 6.99 -5.50
C ILE A 185 -12.27 7.93 -4.34
N TYR A 186 -13.09 8.95 -4.13
CA TYR A 186 -13.00 9.84 -2.96
C TYR A 186 -14.07 9.43 -1.95
N ALA A 187 -13.70 8.70 -0.90
CA ALA A 187 -14.63 8.15 0.09
C ALA A 187 -14.99 9.14 1.23
N GLY A 188 -14.96 10.44 0.95
CA GLY A 188 -15.18 11.50 1.95
C GLY A 188 -14.03 11.69 2.94
N GLU A 189 -12.91 11.00 2.75
CA GLU A 189 -11.76 11.05 3.65
C GLU A 189 -10.86 12.28 3.47
N LYS A 190 -10.31 12.78 4.59
CA LYS A 190 -9.34 13.87 4.60
C LYS A 190 -7.93 13.29 4.54
N SER A 191 -7.14 13.72 3.56
CA SER A 191 -5.74 13.29 3.44
C SER A 191 -4.95 13.62 4.69
N HIS A 192 -4.36 12.60 5.29
CA HIS A 192 -3.39 12.73 6.37
C HIS A 192 -1.99 13.14 5.88
N ILE A 193 -1.75 13.16 4.56
CA ILE A 193 -0.49 13.63 3.96
C ILE A 193 -0.45 15.17 3.98
N ASN A 194 0.61 15.71 4.58
CA ASN A 194 0.98 17.11 4.47
C ASN A 194 1.90 17.30 3.26
N ASN A 195 1.32 17.80 2.16
CA ASN A 195 1.99 17.91 0.86
C ASN A 195 3.42 18.47 0.94
N LEU A 196 3.66 19.54 1.71
CA LEU A 196 4.99 20.16 1.76
C LEU A 196 5.96 19.36 2.64
N ARG A 197 5.56 19.06 3.87
CA ARG A 197 6.43 18.35 4.83
C ARG A 197 6.80 16.95 4.32
N ASP A 198 5.84 16.24 3.76
CA ASP A 198 6.05 14.87 3.29
C ASP A 198 6.82 14.82 1.98
N THR A 199 6.65 15.83 1.10
CA THR A 199 7.51 15.97 -0.09
C THR A 199 8.97 16.23 0.31
N ILE A 200 9.23 17.07 1.31
CA ILE A 200 10.61 17.32 1.81
C ILE A 200 11.21 16.05 2.41
N LYS A 201 10.44 15.31 3.22
CA LYS A 201 10.89 14.02 3.76
C LYS A 201 11.20 13.02 2.65
N PHE A 202 10.36 12.96 1.62
CA PHE A 202 10.57 12.10 0.47
C PHE A 202 11.85 12.46 -0.30
N ILE A 203 12.11 13.74 -0.54
CA ILE A 203 13.36 14.19 -1.18
C ILE A 203 14.58 13.80 -0.34
N LYS A 204 14.54 14.02 0.98
CA LYS A 204 15.63 13.60 1.89
C LYS A 204 15.86 12.09 1.83
N PHE A 205 14.80 11.29 1.83
CA PHE A 205 14.88 9.85 1.65
C PHE A 205 15.55 9.49 0.31
N LEU A 206 15.16 10.12 -0.80
CA LEU A 206 15.77 9.83 -2.09
C LEU A 206 17.26 10.16 -2.12
N ILE A 207 17.68 11.27 -1.51
CA ILE A 207 19.10 11.63 -1.39
C ILE A 207 19.85 10.57 -0.57
N GLN A 208 19.31 10.16 0.59
CA GLN A 208 19.92 9.11 1.42
C GLN A 208 19.98 7.77 0.68
N SER A 209 18.99 7.47 -0.15
CA SER A 209 18.95 6.24 -0.94
C SER A 209 20.08 6.14 -1.97
N LEU A 210 20.78 7.24 -2.30
CA LEU A 210 21.95 7.22 -3.19
C LEU A 210 23.16 6.52 -2.55
N LEU A 211 23.15 6.34 -1.22
CA LEU A 211 24.21 5.67 -0.47
C LEU A 211 24.02 4.15 -0.41
N TRP A 212 23.01 3.60 -1.10
CA TRP A 212 22.62 2.18 -1.08
C TRP A 212 22.81 1.49 -2.43
#